data_AF-A0A9D4MI59-F1
#
_entry.id   AF-A0A9D4MI59-F1
#
_cell.length_a   1.000
_cell.length_b   1.000
_cell.length_c   1.000
_cell.angle_alpha   90.00
_cell.angle_beta   90.00
_cell.angle_gamma   90.00
#
_symmetry.space_group_name_H-M   'P 1'
#
loop_
_entity.id
_entity.type
_entity.pdbx_description
1 polymer ?
#
loop_
_entity_poly.entity_id
_entity_poly.type
_entity_poly.pdbx_seq_one_letter_code
_entity_poly.pdbx_strand_id
1 'polypeptide(L)'
;MKKEHWKEIVNNNLDQLWYNGAIGKSKYMSSLKNLNLNEVKPGKPHPLIQSTSSSSYDTNRQAVKLKFMSGTYSLQAIRSRFSGSNVSDSCQVCCEAPDTFTHMALESPGLTSICDRILADIQKDQVSPHFWETFSAEKNNKCSH
;
A
#
# COMPACT_ATOMS: atom_id res chain seq x y z
N MET A 1 31.22 7.62 29.23
CA MET A 1 30.05 7.56 28.33
C MET A 1 29.03 6.60 28.92
N LYS A 2 27.76 6.99 29.08
CA LYS A 2 26.73 6.11 29.68
C LYS A 2 26.26 5.07 28.67
N LYS A 3 25.94 3.86 29.14
CA LYS A 3 25.48 2.72 28.31
C LYS A 3 24.29 3.06 27.42
N GLU A 4 23.36 3.86 27.92
CA GLU A 4 22.16 4.29 27.18
C GLU A 4 22.51 5.17 25.98
N HIS A 5 23.40 6.12 26.16
CA HIS A 5 23.87 7.00 25.08
C HIS A 5 24.58 6.21 23.98
N TRP A 6 25.37 5.19 24.34
CA TRP A 6 25.99 4.30 23.35
C TRP A 6 24.95 3.50 22.55
N LYS A 7 23.92 2.95 23.22
CA LYS A 7 22.83 2.23 22.54
C LYS A 7 22.08 3.14 21.55
N GLU A 8 21.81 4.37 21.95
CA GLU A 8 21.16 5.37 21.10
C GLU A 8 21.99 5.66 19.84
N ILE A 9 23.31 5.85 19.99
CA ILE A 9 24.23 6.03 18.85
C ILE A 9 24.22 4.81 17.93
N VAL A 10 24.28 3.60 18.48
CA VAL A 10 24.28 2.36 17.69
C VAL A 10 22.97 2.18 16.93
N ASN A 11 21.83 2.37 17.62
CA ASN A 11 20.51 2.25 17.01
C ASN A 11 20.31 3.30 15.91
N ASN A 12 20.69 4.56 16.16
CA ASN A 12 20.61 5.61 15.15
C ASN A 12 21.45 5.29 13.90
N ASN A 13 22.67 4.76 14.08
CA ASN A 13 23.50 4.36 12.94
C ASN A 13 22.92 3.16 12.17
N LEU A 14 22.39 2.16 12.88
CA LEU A 14 21.71 1.02 12.25
C LEU A 14 20.48 1.48 11.46
N ASP A 15 19.63 2.30 12.07
CA ASP A 15 18.43 2.85 11.44
C ASP A 15 18.77 3.64 10.17
N GLN A 16 19.82 4.47 10.21
CA GLN A 16 20.30 5.21 9.04
C GLN A 16 20.85 4.28 7.95
N LEU A 17 21.59 3.23 8.33
CA LEU A 17 22.11 2.25 7.38
C LEU A 17 20.97 1.53 6.64
N TRP A 18 19.96 1.06 7.39
CA TRP A 18 18.78 0.41 6.80
C TRP A 18 17.98 1.36 5.91
N TYR A 19 17.77 2.59 6.37
CA TYR A 19 17.05 3.62 5.60
C TYR A 19 17.76 3.96 4.29
N ASN A 20 19.06 4.24 4.34
CA ASN A 20 19.86 4.53 3.16
C ASN A 20 19.89 3.34 2.19
N GLY A 21 19.96 2.11 2.71
CA GLY A 21 19.83 0.90 1.92
C GLY A 21 18.47 0.78 1.22
N ALA A 22 17.38 1.08 1.92
CA ALA A 22 16.03 1.05 1.37
C ALA A 22 15.83 2.12 0.28
N ILE A 23 16.27 3.36 0.52
CA ILE A 23 16.27 4.45 -0.47
C ILE A 23 17.15 4.11 -1.67
N GLY A 24 18.31 3.48 -1.45
CA GLY A 24 19.18 3.03 -2.51
C GLY A 24 18.49 2.00 -3.41
N LYS A 25 17.82 1.01 -2.81
CA LYS A 25 17.09 -0.04 -3.55
C LYS A 25 15.85 0.48 -4.27
N SER A 26 15.13 1.43 -3.68
CA SER A 26 13.90 1.97 -4.28
C SER A 26 14.13 2.64 -5.63
N LYS A 27 15.31 3.25 -5.82
CA LYS A 27 15.71 3.82 -7.13
C LYS A 27 15.67 2.81 -8.28
N TYR A 28 15.86 1.53 -7.98
CA TYR A 28 15.91 0.46 -8.96
C TYR A 28 14.63 -0.38 -9.01
N MET A 29 13.65 -0.10 -8.15
CA MET A 29 12.41 -0.86 -8.06
C MET A 29 11.23 0.04 -8.37
N SER A 30 10.71 -0.05 -9.60
CA SER A 30 9.54 0.71 -10.05
C SER A 30 8.31 0.48 -9.16
N SER A 31 8.18 -0.73 -8.60
CA SER A 31 7.16 -1.09 -7.61
C SER A 31 7.16 -0.22 -6.35
N LEU A 32 8.31 0.31 -5.94
CA LEU A 32 8.44 1.13 -4.73
C LEU A 32 8.18 2.62 -4.97
N LYS A 33 7.97 3.04 -6.22
CA LYS A 33 7.68 4.44 -6.59
C LYS A 33 6.49 5.01 -5.79
N ASN A 34 5.42 4.22 -5.69
CA ASN A 34 4.16 4.65 -5.09
C ASN A 34 4.22 4.77 -3.56
N LEU A 35 5.24 4.22 -2.90
CA LEU A 35 5.40 4.37 -1.44
C LEU A 35 5.85 5.80 -1.09
N ASN A 36 6.55 6.50 -1.97
CA ASN A 36 7.16 7.81 -1.66
C ASN A 36 8.03 7.75 -0.39
N LEU A 37 9.13 6.99 -0.48
CA LEU A 37 10.04 6.79 0.66
C LEU A 37 10.68 8.08 1.18
N ASN A 38 10.61 9.20 0.44
CA ASN A 38 11.09 10.51 0.89
C ASN A 38 10.27 11.05 2.08
N GLU A 39 9.02 10.63 2.22
CA GLU A 39 8.15 11.01 3.34
C GLU A 39 8.33 10.10 4.56
N VAL A 40 9.10 9.01 4.43
CA VAL A 40 9.30 8.02 5.49
C VAL A 40 10.50 8.42 6.34
N LYS A 41 10.36 8.30 7.65
CA LYS A 41 11.46 8.51 8.60
C LYS A 41 11.75 7.22 9.37
N PRO A 42 13.02 6.90 9.66
CA PRO A 42 13.35 5.77 10.52
C PRO A 42 12.61 5.88 11.87
N GLY A 43 12.12 4.73 12.37
CA GLY A 43 11.37 4.66 13.63
C GLY A 43 9.96 5.26 13.58
N LYS A 44 9.48 5.78 12.45
CA LYS A 44 8.11 6.27 12.28
C LYS A 44 7.33 5.40 11.30
N PRO A 45 6.04 5.13 11.56
CA PRO A 45 5.19 4.45 10.59
C PRO A 45 5.06 5.28 9.32
N HIS A 46 4.84 4.59 8.21
CA HIS A 46 4.58 5.22 6.92
C HIS A 46 3.35 6.15 7.03
N PRO A 47 3.32 7.36 6.43
CA PRO A 47 2.18 8.29 6.54
C PRO A 47 0.82 7.71 6.16
N LEU A 48 0.82 6.71 5.27
CA LEU A 48 -0.37 5.98 4.84
C LEU A 48 -0.83 4.90 5.82
N ILE A 49 0.05 4.48 6.72
CA ILE A 49 -0.27 3.67 7.89
C ILE A 49 -0.56 4.66 9.00
N GLN A 50 -1.71 5.34 8.88
CA GLN A 50 -2.25 6.14 9.97
C GLN A 50 -2.63 5.14 11.07
N SER A 51 -1.71 4.94 12.01
CA SER A 51 -1.80 3.91 13.03
C SER A 51 -3.09 4.04 13.83
N THR A 52 -3.85 2.95 13.95
CA THR A 52 -4.72 2.74 15.09
C THR A 52 -4.88 1.24 15.30
N SER A 53 -4.59 0.81 16.54
CA SER A 53 -4.70 -0.54 17.09
C SER A 53 -3.53 -1.52 16.87
N SER A 54 -3.22 -2.24 17.95
CA SER A 54 -2.28 -3.36 18.04
C SER A 54 -2.92 -4.71 17.68
N SER A 55 -4.12 -4.71 17.09
CA SER A 55 -4.79 -5.93 16.69
C SER A 55 -4.05 -6.60 15.54
N SER A 56 -4.05 -7.94 15.53
CA SER A 56 -3.52 -8.72 14.42
C SER A 56 -4.27 -8.43 13.12
N TYR A 57 -5.58 -8.14 13.22
CA TYR A 57 -6.42 -7.75 12.10
C TYR A 57 -5.95 -6.45 11.43
N ASP A 58 -5.73 -5.39 12.21
CA ASP A 58 -5.27 -4.11 11.67
C ASP A 58 -3.86 -4.22 11.11
N THR A 59 -2.98 -4.98 11.77
CA THR A 59 -1.64 -5.25 11.25
C THR A 59 -1.69 -5.94 9.88
N ASN A 60 -2.54 -6.95 9.73
CA ASN A 60 -2.74 -7.64 8.46
C ASN A 60 -3.31 -6.70 7.39
N ARG A 61 -4.31 -5.90 7.75
CA ARG A 61 -4.90 -4.90 6.85
C ARG A 61 -3.86 -3.90 6.35
N GLN A 62 -2.99 -3.39 7.21
CA GLN A 62 -1.91 -2.48 6.83
C GLN A 62 -0.88 -3.17 5.91
N ALA A 63 -0.55 -4.43 6.18
CA ALA A 63 0.33 -5.21 5.30
C ALA A 63 -0.27 -5.39 3.91
N VAL A 64 -1.58 -5.59 3.80
CA VAL A 64 -2.30 -5.65 2.51
C VAL A 64 -2.22 -4.31 1.77
N LYS A 65 -2.46 -3.19 2.47
CA LYS A 65 -2.33 -1.84 1.87
C LYS A 65 -0.94 -1.60 1.30
N LEU A 66 0.11 -1.90 2.07
CA LEU A 66 1.50 -1.76 1.62
C LEU A 66 1.80 -2.64 0.41
N LYS A 67 1.37 -3.91 0.42
CA LYS A 67 1.55 -4.81 -0.73
C LYS A 67 0.83 -4.31 -1.96
N PHE A 68 -0.37 -3.76 -1.80
CA PHE A 68 -1.14 -3.21 -2.91
C PHE A 68 -0.42 -2.02 -3.53
N MET A 69 0.07 -1.11 -2.71
CA MET A 69 0.88 0.03 -3.13
C MET A 69 2.15 -0.35 -3.87
N SER A 70 2.87 -1.36 -3.37
CA SER A 70 4.07 -1.86 -4.01
C SER A 70 3.76 -2.74 -5.23
N GLY A 71 2.50 -2.92 -5.62
CA GLY A 71 2.11 -3.81 -6.72
C GLY A 71 2.46 -5.28 -6.47
N THR A 72 2.74 -5.67 -5.22
CA THR A 72 3.09 -7.04 -4.81
C THR A 72 1.92 -7.76 -4.16
N TYR A 73 0.74 -7.15 -4.11
CA TYR A 73 -0.45 -7.82 -3.62
C TYR A 73 -0.92 -8.87 -4.61
N SER A 74 -1.06 -10.11 -4.16
CA SER A 74 -1.71 -11.17 -4.92
C SER A 74 -3.11 -11.35 -4.38
N LEU A 75 -4.11 -11.24 -5.24
CA LEU A 75 -5.51 -11.49 -4.89
C LEU A 75 -5.66 -12.90 -4.30
N GLN A 76 -6.41 -13.02 -3.22
CA GLN A 76 -6.74 -14.28 -2.56
C GLN A 76 -7.48 -15.22 -3.49
N ALA A 77 -8.37 -14.69 -4.35
CA ALA A 77 -9.07 -15.46 -5.37
C ALA A 77 -8.11 -16.13 -6.39
N ILE A 78 -6.91 -15.58 -6.60
CA ILE A 78 -5.88 -16.22 -7.41
C ILE A 78 -5.19 -17.31 -6.59
N ARG A 79 -4.90 -17.07 -5.32
CA ARG A 79 -4.24 -18.04 -4.43
C ARG A 79 -5.11 -19.26 -4.14
N SER A 80 -6.40 -19.08 -3.86
CA SER A 80 -7.35 -20.15 -3.56
C SER A 80 -7.43 -21.18 -4.68
N ARG A 81 -7.37 -20.73 -5.94
CA ARG A 81 -7.33 -21.60 -7.13
C ARG A 81 -6.12 -22.53 -7.19
N PHE A 82 -4.98 -22.14 -6.62
CA PHE A 82 -3.75 -22.94 -6.67
C PHE A 82 -3.46 -23.70 -5.37
N SER A 83 -3.93 -23.22 -4.22
CA SER A 83 -3.60 -23.81 -2.92
C SER A 83 -4.54 -24.93 -2.47
N GLY A 84 -5.67 -25.15 -3.16
CA GLY A 84 -6.66 -26.17 -2.82
C GLY A 84 -7.29 -26.01 -1.42
N SER A 85 -6.97 -24.93 -0.72
CA SER A 85 -7.45 -24.60 0.61
C SER A 85 -8.61 -23.62 0.52
N ASN A 86 -9.56 -23.75 1.47
CA ASN A 86 -10.67 -22.82 1.65
C ASN A 86 -10.15 -21.45 2.14
N VAL A 87 -9.50 -20.70 1.27
CA VAL A 87 -9.16 -19.31 1.51
C VAL A 87 -10.41 -18.49 1.25
N SER A 88 -10.73 -17.55 2.15
CA SER A 88 -11.84 -16.63 1.94
C SER A 88 -11.61 -15.82 0.67
N ASP A 89 -12.60 -15.82 -0.23
CA ASP A 89 -12.61 -14.97 -1.42
C ASP A 89 -12.98 -13.51 -1.08
N SER A 90 -13.06 -13.14 0.20
CA SER A 90 -13.36 -11.78 0.65
C SER A 90 -12.12 -10.89 0.77
N CYS A 91 -12.33 -9.61 0.48
CA CYS A 91 -11.32 -8.55 0.56
C CYS A 91 -10.73 -8.46 1.97
N GLN A 92 -9.41 -8.50 2.08
CA GLN A 92 -8.73 -8.45 3.38
C GLN A 92 -8.67 -7.04 4.01
N VAL A 93 -9.25 -6.05 3.34
CA VAL A 93 -9.29 -4.66 3.81
C VAL A 93 -10.63 -4.27 4.40
N CYS A 94 -11.74 -4.66 3.78
CA CYS A 94 -13.10 -4.39 4.29
C CYS A 94 -13.82 -5.65 4.79
N CYS A 95 -13.38 -6.85 4.39
CA CYS A 95 -14.00 -8.13 4.69
C CYS A 95 -15.46 -8.32 4.23
N GLU A 96 -16.00 -7.39 3.43
CA GLU A 96 -17.39 -7.40 2.98
C GLU A 96 -17.54 -7.85 1.53
N ALA A 97 -16.67 -7.36 0.65
CA ALA A 97 -16.76 -7.58 -0.79
C ALA A 97 -15.79 -8.67 -1.28
N PRO A 98 -16.02 -9.25 -2.47
CA PRO A 98 -15.06 -10.16 -3.10
C PRO A 98 -13.69 -9.51 -3.33
N ASP A 99 -12.62 -10.28 -3.13
CA ASP A 99 -11.23 -9.86 -3.33
C ASP A 99 -10.88 -9.80 -4.82
N THR A 100 -11.38 -8.75 -5.46
CA THR A 100 -11.15 -8.45 -6.88
C THR A 100 -10.32 -7.18 -7.03
N PHE A 101 -9.56 -7.09 -8.13
CA PHE A 101 -8.80 -5.88 -8.43
C PHE A 101 -9.71 -4.64 -8.51
N THR A 102 -10.88 -4.77 -9.16
CA THR A 102 -11.86 -3.69 -9.29
C THR A 102 -12.30 -3.18 -7.92
N HIS A 103 -12.66 -4.08 -7.00
CA HIS A 103 -13.04 -3.69 -5.65
C HIS A 103 -11.88 -2.97 -4.94
N MET A 104 -10.68 -3.55 -4.94
CA MET A 104 -9.52 -2.96 -4.25
C MET A 104 -9.11 -1.61 -4.81
N ALA A 105 -9.15 -1.45 -6.13
CA ALA A 105 -8.71 -0.23 -6.81
C ALA A 105 -9.74 0.90 -6.73
N LEU A 106 -11.04 0.59 -6.75
CA LEU A 106 -12.09 1.58 -6.97
C LEU A 106 -13.08 1.74 -5.81
N GLU A 107 -13.35 0.67 -5.08
CA GLU A 107 -14.52 0.58 -4.20
C GLU A 107 -14.13 0.35 -2.73
N SER A 108 -12.91 -0.10 -2.45
CA SER A 108 -12.48 -0.46 -1.10
C SER A 108 -12.25 0.78 -0.22
N PRO A 109 -13.07 0.99 0.84
CA PRO A 109 -12.98 2.20 1.67
C PRO A 109 -11.63 2.36 2.36
N GLY A 110 -10.94 1.26 2.62
CA GLY A 110 -9.63 1.27 3.27
C GLY A 110 -8.46 1.61 2.35
N LEU A 111 -8.69 1.64 1.03
CA LEU A 111 -7.70 1.92 0.00
C LEU A 111 -7.98 3.20 -0.76
N THR A 112 -9.16 3.82 -0.64
CA THR A 112 -9.54 5.02 -1.41
C THR A 112 -8.46 6.10 -1.41
N SER A 113 -7.93 6.49 -0.25
CA SER A 113 -6.89 7.53 -0.16
C SER A 113 -5.57 7.13 -0.83
N ILE A 114 -5.26 5.82 -0.86
CA ILE A 114 -4.08 5.28 -1.54
C ILE A 114 -4.31 5.28 -3.05
N CYS A 115 -5.48 4.82 -3.48
CA CYS A 115 -5.87 4.77 -4.89
C CYS A 115 -5.92 6.18 -5.49
N ASP A 116 -6.54 7.15 -4.81
CA ASP A 116 -6.59 8.54 -5.26
C ASP A 116 -5.19 9.13 -5.43
N ARG A 117 -4.25 8.78 -4.54
CA ARG A 117 -2.85 9.21 -4.65
C ARG A 117 -2.14 8.59 -5.86
N ILE A 118 -2.29 7.27 -6.04
CA ILE A 118 -1.71 6.56 -7.19
C ILE A 118 -2.30 7.09 -8.49
N LEU A 119 -3.61 7.29 -8.55
CA LEU A 119 -4.30 7.84 -9.72
C LEU A 119 -3.81 9.27 -10.02
N ALA A 120 -3.64 10.13 -9.01
CA ALA A 120 -3.09 11.47 -9.20
C ALA A 120 -1.65 11.45 -9.73
N ASP A 121 -0.82 10.49 -9.31
CA ASP A 121 0.54 10.34 -9.83
C ASP A 121 0.52 9.82 -11.29
N ILE A 122 -0.37 8.89 -11.63
CA ILE A 122 -0.59 8.44 -13.02
C ILE A 122 -1.08 9.60 -13.90
N GLN A 123 -1.95 10.48 -13.38
CA GLN A 123 -2.40 11.69 -14.10
C GLN A 123 -1.23 12.63 -14.44
N LYS A 124 -0.28 12.79 -13.51
CA LYS A 124 0.90 13.66 -13.70
C LYS A 124 1.93 13.07 -14.66
N ASP A 125 2.09 11.75 -14.67
CA ASP A 125 3.16 11.05 -15.40
C ASP A 125 2.84 10.69 -16.86
N GLN A 126 1.78 11.24 -17.44
CA GLN A 126 1.28 10.97 -18.80
C GLN A 126 0.42 9.72 -18.92
N VAL A 127 -0.89 9.95 -18.94
CA VAL A 127 -1.82 9.10 -19.70
C VAL A 127 -2.65 10.02 -20.59
N SER A 128 -2.86 9.61 -21.84
CA SER A 128 -3.72 10.30 -22.79
C SER A 128 -5.03 10.74 -22.11
N PRO A 129 -5.51 11.98 -22.31
CA PRO A 129 -6.75 12.50 -21.72
C PRO A 129 -7.94 11.55 -21.89
N HIS A 130 -7.94 10.77 -22.97
CA HIS A 130 -9.01 9.85 -23.34
C HIS A 130 -9.19 8.68 -22.35
N PHE A 131 -8.12 8.19 -21.72
CA PHE A 131 -8.22 7.11 -20.72
C PHE A 131 -8.96 7.57 -19.45
N TRP A 132 -8.73 8.83 -19.05
CA TRP A 132 -9.35 9.42 -17.86
C TRP A 132 -10.84 9.70 -18.05
N GLU A 133 -11.27 10.03 -19.26
CA GLU A 133 -12.69 10.17 -19.60
C GLU A 133 -13.44 8.84 -19.44
N THR A 134 -12.85 7.73 -19.91
CA THR A 134 -13.48 6.40 -19.79
C THR A 134 -13.56 5.94 -18.34
N PHE A 135 -12.48 6.11 -17.59
CA PHE A 135 -12.40 5.71 -16.18
C PHE A 135 -13.31 6.56 -15.27
N SER A 136 -13.39 7.87 -15.51
CA SER A 136 -14.27 8.77 -14.74
C SER A 136 -15.74 8.52 -15.05
N ALA A 137 -16.07 8.18 -16.30
CA ALA A 137 -17.42 7.79 -16.69
C ALA A 137 -17.86 6.47 -16.01
N GLU A 138 -16.97 5.48 -15.89
CA GLU A 138 -17.26 4.24 -15.15
C GLU A 138 -17.43 4.48 -13.64
N LYS A 139 -16.62 5.36 -13.04
CA LYS A 139 -16.76 5.72 -11.62
C LYS A 139 -18.08 6.44 -11.34
N ASN A 140 -18.47 7.38 -12.19
CA ASN A 140 -19.71 8.16 -12.01
C ASN A 140 -20.98 7.34 -12.29
N ASN A 141 -20.95 6.40 -13.24
CA ASN A 141 -22.08 5.49 -13.48
C ASN A 141 -22.35 4.54 -12.31
N LYS A 142 -21.33 4.20 -11.52
CA LYS A 142 -21.48 3.31 -10.36
C LYS A 142 -21.91 4.01 -9.07
N CYS A 143 -21.72 5.31 -8.93
CA CYS A 143 -22.16 6.09 -7.77
C CYS A 143 -23.60 6.64 -7.89
N SER A 144 -24.29 6.35 -8.98
CA SER A 144 -25.65 6.86 -9.28
C SER A 144 -26.79 5.91 -8.89
N HIS A 145 -26.51 4.88 -8.09
CA HIS A 145 -27.50 3.91 -7.59
C HIS A 145 -27.46 3.79 -6.06
#